data_AF-A0A2E6I6S4-F1
#
_entry.id   AF-A0A2E6I6S4-F1
#
_cell.length_a   1.000
_cell.length_b   1.000
_cell.length_c   1.000
_cell.angle_alpha   90.00
_cell.angle_beta   90.00
_cell.angle_gamma   90.00
#
_symmetry.space_group_name_H-M   'P 1'
#
loop_
_entity.id
_entity.type
_entity.pdbx_description
1 polymer ?
#
loop_
_entity_poly.entity_id
_entity_poly.type
_entity_poly.pdbx_seq_one_letter_code
_entity_poly.pdbx_strand_id
1 'polypeptide(L)'
;MSVGTGIFLFSLAGVYEWGEMVDASSIGIVFAALAIVMFGLTIFWRQDMSFDGAYEPKATGTPFRGIDIRKVSVWIFLMSEMMVFTSLFSTYMRYRFGIESCESVFESGQWVEGTSVTCFEPAGHLIASSWFHIAPGAINTFALIVSSFTVVQALRYAKKVDLDHKVRTKLVTRYLGATTVLAILFLSLKMIEWFIGFPLPEFLAEYNHGDTTIKSLYAEGYLINADSYQHHYYDTAYLADHGHGLSHDTELYAMMEAGTHSGGQMMANIRVSASTFYVTTGTHGVHVLGGIIGLMYMTFKASRGGYTPENAVSIEYFGLYWHFVDLVWVIVFPFFYLY
;
A
#
# COMPACT_ATOMS: atom_id res chain seq x y z
N MET A 1 15.54 5.71 21.50
CA MET A 1 14.52 5.58 20.45
C MET A 1 13.52 4.48 20.76
N SER A 2 13.90 3.21 20.90
CA SER A 2 12.96 2.09 21.10
C SER A 2 12.02 2.25 22.30
N VAL A 3 12.54 2.78 23.43
CA VAL A 3 11.71 3.11 24.60
C VAL A 3 10.65 4.18 24.27
N GLY A 4 11.03 5.22 23.52
CA GLY A 4 10.11 6.25 23.06
C GLY A 4 9.03 5.70 22.13
N THR A 5 9.40 4.81 21.20
CA THR A 5 8.44 4.13 20.34
C THR A 5 7.47 3.26 21.13
N GLY A 6 7.96 2.49 22.11
CA GLY A 6 7.12 1.68 22.99
C GLY A 6 6.12 2.53 23.76
N ILE A 7 6.58 3.58 24.43
CA ILE A 7 5.71 4.51 25.18
C ILE A 7 4.69 5.15 24.24
N PHE A 8 5.09 5.58 23.05
CA PHE A 8 4.19 6.17 22.05
C PHE A 8 3.07 5.20 21.67
N LEU A 9 3.39 3.96 21.31
CA LEU A 9 2.39 2.97 20.91
C LEU A 9 1.42 2.62 22.06
N PHE A 10 1.94 2.39 23.27
CA PHE A 10 1.09 2.05 24.42
C PHE A 10 0.22 3.22 24.89
N SER A 11 0.77 4.44 24.91
CA SER A 11 -0.01 5.62 25.29
C SER A 11 -1.06 5.97 24.24
N LEU A 12 -0.74 5.87 22.95
CA LEU A 12 -1.69 6.12 21.87
C LEU A 12 -2.85 5.11 21.90
N ALA A 13 -2.56 3.83 22.15
CA ALA A 13 -3.59 2.81 22.29
C ALA A 13 -4.52 3.04 23.50
N GLY A 14 -4.03 3.70 24.56
CA GLY A 14 -4.86 4.05 25.73
C GLY A 14 -5.72 5.29 25.54
N VAL A 15 -5.39 6.17 24.60
CA VAL A 15 -6.15 7.41 24.34
C VAL A 15 -7.45 7.14 23.59
N TYR A 16 -7.47 6.12 22.72
CA TYR A 16 -8.58 5.85 21.81
C TYR A 16 -9.23 4.49 22.07
N GLU A 17 -10.56 4.46 22.11
CA GLU A 17 -11.35 3.23 22.09
C GLU A 17 -12.40 3.36 20.97
N TRP A 18 -12.45 2.37 20.06
CA TRP A 18 -13.40 2.35 18.93
C TRP A 18 -13.45 3.63 18.06
N GLY A 19 -12.35 4.38 18.00
CA GLY A 19 -12.24 5.62 17.22
C GLY A 19 -12.66 6.89 17.98
N GLU A 20 -13.09 6.77 19.23
CA GLU A 20 -13.40 7.89 20.11
C GLU A 20 -12.24 8.14 21.09
N MET A 21 -11.95 9.41 21.39
CA MET A 21 -10.98 9.75 22.44
C MET A 21 -11.62 9.53 23.81
N VAL A 22 -11.14 8.54 24.56
CA VAL A 22 -11.71 8.14 25.85
C VAL A 22 -10.89 8.69 27.02
N ASP A 23 -9.57 8.83 26.86
CA ASP A 23 -8.67 9.38 27.89
C ASP A 23 -7.71 10.44 27.34
N ALA A 24 -8.04 11.71 27.58
CA ALA A 24 -7.19 12.83 27.22
C ALA A 24 -5.95 13.01 28.12
N SER A 25 -5.91 12.35 29.29
CA SER A 25 -4.81 12.54 30.25
C SER A 25 -3.47 12.01 29.72
N SER A 26 -3.54 10.97 28.88
CA SER A 26 -2.39 10.33 28.25
C SER A 26 -1.82 11.09 27.05
N ILE A 27 -2.52 12.12 26.53
CA ILE A 27 -2.07 12.92 25.36
C ILE A 27 -0.70 13.57 25.61
N GLY A 28 -0.46 14.07 26.82
CA GLY A 28 0.84 14.66 27.17
C GLY A 28 1.99 13.64 27.05
N ILE A 29 1.73 12.38 27.42
CA ILE A 29 2.68 11.27 27.30
C ILE A 29 2.92 10.91 25.83
N VAL A 30 1.87 10.90 25.00
CA VAL A 30 1.98 10.68 23.55
C VAL A 30 2.93 11.70 22.91
N PHE A 31 2.75 12.99 23.18
CA PHE A 31 3.62 14.03 22.65
C PHE A 31 5.06 13.94 23.19
N ALA A 32 5.23 13.64 24.47
CA ALA A 32 6.56 13.44 25.06
C ALA A 32 7.29 12.24 24.43
N ALA A 33 6.58 11.13 24.20
CA ALA A 33 7.13 9.94 23.55
C ALA A 33 7.51 10.22 22.09
N LEU A 34 6.65 10.92 21.35
CA LEU A 34 6.95 11.37 19.99
C LEU A 34 8.20 12.27 19.96
N ALA A 35 8.32 13.20 20.90
CA ALA A 35 9.49 14.07 21.01
C ALA A 35 10.79 13.27 21.27
N ILE A 36 10.76 12.23 22.12
CA ILE A 36 11.90 11.35 22.37
C ILE A 36 12.30 10.60 21.09
N VAL A 37 11.33 10.11 20.32
CA VAL A 37 11.59 9.44 19.03
C VAL A 37 12.22 10.41 18.05
N MET A 38 11.64 11.60 17.87
CA MET A 38 12.14 12.64 16.95
C MET A 38 13.53 13.14 17.33
N PHE A 39 13.80 13.30 18.63
CA PHE A 39 15.13 13.68 19.12
C PHE A 39 16.17 12.60 18.79
N GLY A 40 15.82 11.33 19.00
CA GLY A 40 16.68 10.21 18.63
C GLY A 40 16.96 10.13 17.12
N LEU A 41 15.93 10.30 16.30
CA LEU A 41 16.06 10.37 14.83
C LEU A 41 16.95 11.52 14.38
N THR A 42 16.81 12.69 15.01
CA THR A 42 17.62 13.87 14.70
C THR A 42 19.10 13.63 15.02
N ILE A 43 19.41 13.00 16.15
CA ILE A 43 20.79 12.61 16.49
C ILE A 43 21.33 11.62 15.46
N PHE A 44 20.54 10.59 15.12
CA PHE A 44 20.93 9.59 14.14
C PHE A 44 21.24 10.20 12.77
N TRP A 45 20.35 11.05 12.24
CA TRP A 45 20.60 11.75 10.98
C TRP A 45 21.78 12.70 11.04
N ARG A 46 21.98 13.41 12.17
CA ARG A 46 23.16 14.26 12.34
C ARG A 46 24.46 13.46 12.25
N GLN A 47 24.51 12.27 12.86
CA GLN A 47 25.66 11.38 12.80
C GLN A 47 25.91 10.85 11.38
N ASP A 48 24.87 10.40 10.68
CA ASP A 48 25.00 9.92 9.30
C ASP A 48 25.37 11.06 8.31
N MET A 49 24.90 12.29 8.54
CA MET A 49 25.29 13.46 7.74
C MET A 49 26.78 13.78 7.85
N SER A 50 27.37 13.54 9.03
CA SER A 50 28.81 13.72 9.27
C SER A 50 29.67 12.53 8.84
N PHE A 51 29.07 11.41 8.44
CA PHE A 51 29.80 10.19 8.08
C PHE A 51 30.44 10.32 6.70
N ASP A 52 31.76 10.14 6.66
CA ASP A 52 32.62 10.30 5.48
C ASP A 52 33.00 8.98 4.79
N GLY A 53 32.63 7.82 5.37
CA GLY A 53 32.96 6.50 4.84
C GLY A 53 34.28 5.92 5.33
N ALA A 54 34.98 6.57 6.28
CA ALA A 54 36.34 6.17 6.68
C ALA A 54 36.42 4.84 7.45
N TYR A 55 35.39 4.47 8.23
CA TYR A 55 35.37 3.23 9.01
C TYR A 55 33.96 2.65 9.11
N GLU A 56 33.82 1.39 8.73
CA GLU A 56 32.59 0.62 8.89
C GLU A 56 32.87 -0.66 9.70
N PRO A 57 32.16 -0.89 10.83
CA PRO A 57 32.37 -2.08 11.63
C PRO A 57 32.00 -3.35 10.86
N LYS A 58 32.81 -4.39 10.99
CA LYS A 58 32.54 -5.70 10.38
C LYS A 58 31.92 -6.67 11.38
N ALA A 59 30.98 -7.48 10.90
CA ALA A 59 30.37 -8.53 11.69
C ALA A 59 31.41 -9.59 12.09
N THR A 60 31.36 -10.01 13.35
CA THR A 60 32.29 -10.98 13.95
C THR A 60 31.72 -12.40 14.00
N GLY A 61 30.39 -12.55 14.00
CA GLY A 61 29.69 -13.84 14.08
C GLY A 61 29.46 -14.52 12.73
N THR A 62 29.43 -15.85 12.73
CA THR A 62 28.98 -16.68 11.59
C THR A 62 27.45 -16.67 11.49
N PRO A 63 26.85 -16.63 10.28
CA PRO A 63 27.47 -16.83 8.96
C PRO A 63 28.05 -15.57 8.30
N PHE A 64 27.87 -14.38 8.87
CA PHE A 64 28.19 -13.09 8.21
C PHE A 64 29.58 -12.52 8.51
N ARG A 65 30.52 -13.36 8.96
CA ARG A 65 31.84 -12.92 9.43
C ARG A 65 32.60 -12.18 8.33
N GLY A 66 33.05 -10.96 8.64
CA GLY A 66 33.84 -10.12 7.72
C GLY A 66 33.03 -9.24 6.76
N ILE A 67 31.70 -9.28 6.84
CA ILE A 67 30.80 -8.38 6.09
C ILE A 67 30.51 -7.13 6.93
N ASP A 68 30.32 -5.98 6.29
CA ASP A 68 29.96 -4.73 6.95
C ASP A 68 28.64 -4.86 7.71
N ILE A 69 28.61 -4.39 8.96
CA ILE A 69 27.50 -4.63 9.87
C ILE A 69 26.19 -4.02 9.36
N ARG A 70 26.25 -2.82 8.76
CA ARG A 70 25.06 -2.14 8.21
C ARG A 70 24.44 -2.95 7.07
N LYS A 71 25.24 -3.59 6.22
CA LYS A 71 24.76 -4.46 5.16
C LYS A 71 24.01 -5.67 5.73
N VAL A 72 24.59 -6.33 6.72
CA VAL A 72 23.96 -7.47 7.40
C VAL A 72 22.67 -7.05 8.11
N SER A 73 22.67 -5.90 8.79
CA SER A 73 21.48 -5.36 9.43
C SER A 73 20.36 -5.08 8.43
N VAL A 74 20.67 -4.52 7.26
CA VAL A 74 19.68 -4.28 6.20
C VAL A 74 19.13 -5.60 5.67
N TRP A 75 19.95 -6.63 5.47
CA TRP A 75 19.45 -7.94 5.06
C TRP A 75 18.51 -8.56 6.09
N ILE A 76 18.86 -8.52 7.37
CA ILE A 76 18.02 -9.05 8.45
C ILE A 76 16.70 -8.28 8.53
N PHE A 77 16.75 -6.95 8.43
CA PHE A 77 15.58 -6.10 8.38
C PHE A 77 14.67 -6.44 7.18
N LEU A 78 15.23 -6.58 5.98
CA LEU A 78 14.44 -6.93 4.80
C LEU A 78 13.83 -8.34 4.93
N MET A 79 14.55 -9.30 5.50
CA MET A 79 14.00 -10.63 5.79
C MET A 79 12.84 -10.56 6.79
N SER A 80 12.90 -9.69 7.81
CA SER A 80 11.76 -9.52 8.72
C SER A 80 10.54 -8.92 8.03
N GLU A 81 10.73 -7.91 7.18
CA GLU A 81 9.63 -7.33 6.42
C GLU A 81 9.03 -8.32 5.41
N MET A 82 9.84 -9.15 4.76
CA MET A 82 9.36 -10.23 3.89
C MET A 82 8.47 -11.22 4.65
N MET A 83 8.82 -11.57 5.89
CA MET A 83 7.99 -12.44 6.73
C MET A 83 6.65 -11.78 7.08
N VAL A 84 6.63 -10.48 7.40
CA VAL A 84 5.40 -9.73 7.67
C VAL A 84 4.49 -9.76 6.44
N PHE A 85 4.97 -9.36 5.27
CA PHE A 85 4.16 -9.36 4.05
C PHE A 85 3.71 -10.77 3.64
N THR A 86 4.56 -11.78 3.81
CA THR A 86 4.19 -13.17 3.53
C THR A 86 3.04 -13.64 4.42
N SER A 87 3.01 -13.23 5.69
CA SER A 87 1.89 -13.55 6.57
C SER A 87 0.59 -12.88 6.12
N LEU A 88 0.66 -11.62 5.65
CA LEU A 88 -0.50 -10.87 5.13
C LEU A 88 -1.03 -11.51 3.84
N PHE A 89 -0.15 -11.83 2.89
CA PHE A 89 -0.53 -12.51 1.65
C PHE A 89 -1.10 -13.91 1.90
N SER A 90 -0.48 -14.69 2.80
CA SER A 90 -0.99 -16.02 3.14
C SER A 90 -2.39 -15.95 3.77
N THR A 91 -2.61 -14.95 4.62
CA THR A 91 -3.93 -14.70 5.24
C THR A 91 -4.97 -14.36 4.19
N TYR A 92 -4.65 -13.44 3.27
CA TYR A 92 -5.52 -13.10 2.15
C TYR A 92 -5.86 -14.33 1.30
N MET A 93 -4.87 -15.12 0.89
CA MET A 93 -5.09 -16.33 0.08
C MET A 93 -5.99 -17.35 0.78
N ARG A 94 -5.79 -17.57 2.09
CA ARG A 94 -6.64 -18.50 2.85
C ARG A 94 -8.10 -18.07 2.86
N TYR A 95 -8.37 -16.77 3.01
CA TYR A 95 -9.74 -16.28 2.96
C TYR A 95 -10.30 -16.28 1.54
N ARG A 96 -9.50 -15.86 0.54
CA ARG A 96 -9.91 -15.83 -0.88
C ARG A 96 -10.33 -17.20 -1.42
N PHE A 97 -9.62 -18.26 -1.02
CA PHE A 97 -9.91 -19.64 -1.46
C PHE A 97 -10.76 -20.44 -0.47
N GLY A 98 -10.88 -19.99 0.78
CA GLY A 98 -11.61 -20.69 1.82
C GLY A 98 -13.06 -20.22 2.00
N ILE A 99 -13.37 -19.00 1.57
CA ILE A 99 -14.73 -18.43 1.61
C ILE A 99 -15.28 -18.38 0.18
N GLU A 100 -16.54 -18.77 0.02
CA GLU A 100 -17.25 -18.77 -1.25
C GLU A 100 -17.38 -17.34 -1.83
N SER A 101 -17.31 -17.19 -3.15
CA SER A 101 -17.37 -15.87 -3.77
C SER A 101 -18.78 -15.29 -3.67
N CYS A 102 -18.87 -13.97 -3.49
CA CYS A 102 -20.18 -13.31 -3.41
C CYS A 102 -21.03 -13.51 -4.67
N GLU A 103 -20.41 -13.61 -5.85
CA GLU A 103 -21.08 -13.99 -7.09
C GLU A 103 -21.75 -15.38 -6.99
N SER A 104 -21.01 -16.42 -6.60
CA SER A 104 -21.60 -17.77 -6.50
C SER A 104 -22.70 -17.86 -5.43
N VAL A 105 -22.55 -17.14 -4.31
CA VAL A 105 -23.59 -17.06 -3.28
C VAL A 105 -24.84 -16.37 -3.82
N PHE A 106 -24.68 -15.28 -4.57
CA PHE A 106 -25.78 -14.57 -5.21
C PHE A 106 -26.52 -15.48 -6.20
N GLU A 107 -25.78 -16.15 -7.09
CA GLU A 107 -26.32 -17.05 -8.11
C GLU A 107 -26.99 -18.31 -7.54
N SER A 108 -26.60 -18.74 -6.34
CA SER A 108 -27.26 -19.87 -5.65
C SER A 108 -28.69 -19.55 -5.20
N GLY A 109 -29.02 -18.26 -5.03
CA GLY A 109 -30.30 -17.81 -4.47
C GLY A 109 -30.50 -18.17 -2.99
N GLN A 110 -29.49 -18.71 -2.30
CA GLN A 110 -29.54 -19.09 -0.88
C GLN A 110 -29.24 -17.91 0.05
N TRP A 111 -29.82 -16.75 -0.23
CA TRP A 111 -29.68 -15.54 0.57
C TRP A 111 -31.05 -14.94 0.88
N VAL A 112 -31.12 -14.11 1.91
CA VAL A 112 -32.37 -13.47 2.34
C VAL A 112 -32.17 -11.96 2.31
N GLU A 113 -33.08 -11.27 1.62
CA GLU A 113 -33.06 -9.81 1.51
C GLU A 113 -33.06 -9.14 2.89
N GLY A 114 -32.23 -8.10 3.05
CA GLY A 114 -32.05 -7.40 4.33
C GLY A 114 -31.14 -8.11 5.34
N THR A 115 -30.62 -9.30 5.04
CA THR A 115 -29.63 -9.98 5.88
C THR A 115 -28.27 -10.04 5.19
N SER A 116 -27.19 -9.77 5.93
CA SER A 116 -25.83 -9.82 5.40
C SER A 116 -25.32 -11.27 5.35
N VAL A 117 -24.88 -11.74 4.19
CA VAL A 117 -24.28 -13.06 4.02
C VAL A 117 -22.76 -12.95 4.02
N THR A 118 -22.08 -13.89 4.67
CA THR A 118 -20.62 -13.95 4.64
C THR A 118 -20.16 -14.55 3.32
N CYS A 119 -19.55 -13.73 2.47
CA CYS A 119 -18.98 -14.15 1.19
C CYS A 119 -17.70 -13.34 0.92
N PHE A 120 -16.85 -13.84 0.03
CA PHE A 120 -15.58 -13.18 -0.27
C PHE A 120 -15.70 -12.31 -1.53
N GLU A 121 -15.48 -11.01 -1.34
CA GLU A 121 -15.44 -10.03 -2.43
C GLU A 121 -14.07 -9.35 -2.50
N PRO A 122 -13.24 -9.65 -3.51
CA PRO A 122 -11.96 -8.97 -3.69
C PRO A 122 -12.17 -7.50 -4.07
N ALA A 123 -11.34 -6.60 -3.54
CA ALA A 123 -11.37 -5.18 -3.91
C ALA A 123 -11.21 -4.96 -5.44
N GLY A 124 -10.54 -5.90 -6.12
CA GLY A 124 -10.43 -5.92 -7.57
C GLY A 124 -11.76 -5.90 -8.30
N HIS A 125 -12.87 -6.40 -7.74
CA HIS A 125 -14.16 -6.33 -8.41
C HIS A 125 -14.66 -4.88 -8.57
N LEU A 126 -14.35 -4.02 -7.61
CA LEU A 126 -14.62 -2.58 -7.67
C LEU A 126 -13.59 -1.84 -8.53
N ILE A 127 -12.31 -2.13 -8.29
CA ILE A 127 -11.20 -1.39 -8.89
C ILE A 127 -10.95 -1.81 -10.35
N ALA A 128 -11.37 -3.02 -10.74
CA ALA A 128 -11.24 -3.54 -12.10
C ALA A 128 -12.51 -3.40 -12.95
N SER A 129 -13.55 -2.77 -12.41
CA SER A 129 -14.84 -2.56 -13.09
C SER A 129 -14.69 -1.79 -14.40
N SER A 130 -13.78 -0.82 -14.47
CA SER A 130 -13.47 -0.09 -15.70
C SER A 130 -11.98 0.11 -15.90
N TRP A 131 -11.56 0.29 -17.16
CA TRP A 131 -10.18 0.66 -17.51
C TRP A 131 -9.73 1.91 -16.74
N PHE A 132 -10.64 2.86 -16.52
CA PHE A 132 -10.34 4.10 -15.82
C PHE A 132 -10.13 3.91 -14.33
N HIS A 133 -10.73 2.88 -13.70
CA HIS A 133 -10.42 2.50 -12.32
C HIS A 133 -9.06 1.79 -12.18
N ILE A 134 -8.66 0.95 -13.15
CA ILE A 134 -7.36 0.24 -13.13
C ILE A 134 -6.19 1.15 -13.53
N ALA A 135 -6.40 2.08 -14.46
CA ALA A 135 -5.33 2.88 -15.06
C ALA A 135 -4.45 3.64 -14.04
N PRO A 136 -4.99 4.29 -12.99
CA PRO A 136 -4.18 4.88 -11.93
C PRO A 136 -3.27 3.86 -11.24
N GLY A 137 -3.78 2.65 -10.98
CA GLY A 137 -3.00 1.54 -10.42
C GLY A 137 -1.88 1.08 -11.35
N ALA A 138 -2.15 0.96 -12.65
CA ALA A 138 -1.14 0.59 -13.65
C ALA A 138 -0.06 1.67 -13.82
N ILE A 139 -0.45 2.94 -13.86
CA ILE A 139 0.47 4.09 -13.90
C ILE A 139 1.36 4.10 -12.64
N ASN A 140 0.78 3.78 -11.49
CA ASN A 140 1.51 3.66 -10.23
C ASN A 140 2.57 2.55 -10.25
N THR A 141 2.23 1.38 -10.78
CA THR A 141 3.17 0.29 -10.97
C THR A 141 4.33 0.73 -11.88
N PHE A 142 4.05 1.42 -12.99
CA PHE A 142 5.09 1.97 -13.86
C PHE A 142 5.95 3.03 -13.13
N ALA A 143 5.33 3.92 -12.36
CA ALA A 143 6.03 4.94 -11.60
C ALA A 143 7.01 4.33 -10.59
N LEU A 144 6.62 3.25 -9.89
CA LEU A 144 7.51 2.55 -8.96
C LEU A 144 8.67 1.84 -9.66
N ILE A 145 8.42 1.14 -10.77
CA ILE A 145 9.49 0.48 -11.55
C ILE A 145 10.50 1.53 -12.08
N VAL A 146 10.01 2.65 -12.61
CA VAL A 146 10.88 3.76 -13.05
C VAL A 146 11.63 4.35 -11.85
N SER A 147 10.98 4.49 -10.70
CA SER A 147 11.63 4.99 -9.49
C SER A 147 12.79 4.09 -9.05
N SER A 148 12.61 2.76 -9.08
CA SER A 148 13.66 1.76 -8.84
C SER A 148 14.85 1.95 -9.79
N PHE A 149 14.58 2.12 -11.09
CA PHE A 149 15.62 2.40 -12.07
C PHE A 149 16.38 3.71 -11.75
N THR A 150 15.67 4.77 -11.35
CA THR A 150 16.34 6.04 -10.99
C THR A 150 17.27 5.91 -9.78
N VAL A 151 16.93 5.09 -8.78
CA VAL A 151 17.81 4.83 -7.62
C VAL A 151 19.09 4.12 -8.05
N VAL A 152 19.00 3.12 -8.93
CA VAL A 152 20.17 2.43 -9.49
C VAL A 152 21.07 3.40 -10.25
N GLN A 153 20.49 4.33 -11.01
CA GLN A 153 21.26 5.36 -11.71
C GLN A 153 21.94 6.32 -10.72
N ALA A 154 21.26 6.73 -9.64
CA ALA A 154 21.89 7.51 -8.58
C ALA A 154 23.12 6.79 -7.99
N LEU A 155 22.99 5.49 -7.68
CA LEU A 155 24.09 4.68 -7.17
C LEU A 155 25.25 4.59 -8.17
N ARG A 156 24.95 4.35 -9.45
CA ARG A 156 25.94 4.27 -10.53
C ARG A 156 26.76 5.54 -10.63
N TYR A 157 26.12 6.71 -10.63
CA TYR A 157 26.84 7.99 -10.69
C TYR A 157 27.59 8.31 -9.40
N ALA A 158 27.07 7.89 -8.24
CA ALA A 158 27.76 8.07 -6.96
C ALA A 158 29.07 7.27 -6.87
N LYS A 159 29.08 6.02 -7.37
CA LYS A 159 30.27 5.13 -7.39
C LYS A 159 31.28 5.45 -8.50
N LYS A 160 30.94 6.31 -9.45
CA LYS A 160 31.81 6.63 -10.59
C LYS A 160 33.01 7.47 -10.14
N VAL A 161 34.23 6.94 -10.30
CA VAL A 161 35.48 7.55 -9.82
C VAL A 161 35.95 8.68 -10.75
N ASP A 162 35.76 8.52 -12.06
CA ASP A 162 36.16 9.44 -13.14
C ASP A 162 35.14 10.57 -13.41
N LEU A 163 34.52 11.10 -12.35
CA LEU A 163 33.50 12.14 -12.47
C LEU A 163 33.82 13.34 -11.58
N ASP A 164 33.70 14.54 -12.13
CA ASP A 164 33.81 15.79 -11.36
C ASP A 164 32.78 15.82 -10.22
N HIS A 165 33.19 16.35 -9.06
CA HIS A 165 32.38 16.34 -7.84
C HIS A 165 31.06 17.13 -8.00
N LYS A 166 31.09 18.27 -8.72
CA LYS A 166 29.88 19.07 -8.95
C LYS A 166 28.90 18.33 -9.86
N VAL A 167 29.43 17.67 -10.90
CA VAL A 167 28.63 16.87 -11.82
C VAL A 167 28.02 15.67 -11.09
N ARG A 168 28.80 14.97 -10.24
CA ARG A 168 28.31 13.87 -9.39
C ARG A 168 27.15 14.32 -8.52
N THR A 169 27.36 15.36 -7.74
CA THR A 169 26.38 15.96 -6.83
C THR A 169 25.07 16.27 -7.57
N LYS A 170 25.16 16.93 -8.73
CA LYS A 170 23.99 17.29 -9.53
C LYS A 170 23.22 16.06 -10.06
N LEU A 171 23.93 15.06 -10.59
CA LEU A 171 23.30 13.86 -11.14
C LEU A 171 22.66 13.01 -10.03
N VAL A 172 23.38 12.73 -8.94
CA VAL A 172 22.87 11.95 -7.81
C VAL A 172 21.64 12.64 -7.21
N THR A 173 21.70 13.95 -6.98
CA THR A 173 20.55 14.73 -6.47
C THR A 173 19.35 14.66 -7.42
N ARG A 174 19.58 14.77 -8.74
CA ARG A 174 18.50 14.73 -9.74
C ARG A 174 17.82 13.36 -9.77
N TYR A 175 18.58 12.28 -9.72
CA TYR A 175 18.01 10.92 -9.75
C TYR A 175 17.27 10.59 -8.45
N LEU A 176 17.85 10.87 -7.28
CA LEU A 176 17.15 10.67 -6.00
C LEU A 176 15.92 11.58 -5.85
N GLY A 177 16.02 12.83 -6.32
CA GLY A 177 14.89 13.76 -6.37
C GLY A 177 13.78 13.27 -7.30
N ALA A 178 14.12 12.70 -8.46
CA ALA A 178 13.13 12.08 -9.34
C ALA A 178 12.43 10.89 -8.68
N THR A 179 13.17 10.02 -7.98
CA THR A 179 12.58 8.94 -7.18
C THR A 179 11.60 9.48 -6.14
N THR A 180 11.98 10.55 -5.44
CA THR A 180 11.14 11.19 -4.41
C THR A 180 9.82 11.69 -5.00
N VAL A 181 9.87 12.36 -6.15
CA VAL A 181 8.66 12.87 -6.84
C VAL A 181 7.76 11.73 -7.28
N LEU A 182 8.31 10.66 -7.87
CA LEU A 182 7.55 9.48 -8.29
C LEU A 182 6.89 8.77 -7.11
N ALA A 183 7.58 8.69 -5.98
CA ALA A 183 7.04 8.10 -4.75
C ALA A 183 5.90 8.94 -4.15
N ILE A 184 6.04 10.27 -4.14
CA ILE A 184 4.97 11.17 -3.69
C ILE A 184 3.76 11.07 -4.62
N LEU A 185 3.99 11.01 -5.93
CA LEU A 185 2.93 10.79 -6.93
C LEU A 185 2.18 9.48 -6.64
N PHE A 186 2.91 8.38 -6.43
CA PHE A 186 2.34 7.08 -6.11
C PHE A 186 1.42 7.15 -4.87
N LEU A 187 1.92 7.70 -3.77
CA LEU A 187 1.16 7.78 -2.53
C LEU A 187 -0.05 8.72 -2.66
N SER A 188 0.10 9.83 -3.39
CA SER A 188 -1.00 10.77 -3.63
C SER A 188 -2.13 10.13 -4.44
N LEU A 189 -1.79 9.38 -5.50
CA LEU A 189 -2.78 8.66 -6.29
C LEU A 189 -3.50 7.60 -5.46
N LYS A 190 -2.81 6.93 -4.53
CA LYS A 190 -3.45 5.99 -3.59
C LYS A 190 -4.42 6.68 -2.63
N MET A 191 -4.05 7.84 -2.08
CA MET A 191 -4.96 8.60 -1.22
C MET A 191 -6.20 9.10 -1.97
N ILE A 192 -6.04 9.49 -3.23
CA ILE A 192 -7.16 9.88 -4.10
C ILE A 192 -8.08 8.68 -4.33
N GLU A 193 -7.54 7.52 -4.70
CA GLU A 193 -8.31 6.29 -4.93
C GLU A 193 -9.11 5.86 -3.69
N TRP A 194 -8.52 5.96 -2.49
CA TRP A 194 -9.18 5.51 -1.27
C TRP A 194 -10.27 6.46 -0.80
N PHE A 195 -10.05 7.77 -0.87
CA PHE A 195 -10.88 8.74 -0.17
C PHE A 195 -11.62 9.73 -1.08
N ILE A 196 -11.04 10.12 -2.21
CA ILE A 196 -11.52 11.27 -2.98
C ILE A 196 -12.26 10.86 -4.25
N GLY A 197 -11.71 9.92 -5.02
CA GLY A 197 -12.17 9.64 -6.38
C GLY A 197 -11.71 10.72 -7.37
N PHE A 198 -12.15 10.64 -8.62
CA PHE A 198 -11.81 11.65 -9.63
C PHE A 198 -12.89 11.78 -10.71
N PRO A 199 -13.12 13.01 -11.23
CA PRO A 199 -14.06 13.24 -12.31
C PRO A 199 -13.49 12.75 -13.64
N LEU A 200 -14.35 12.17 -14.47
CA LEU A 200 -14.06 11.83 -15.85
C LEU A 200 -14.70 12.87 -16.78
N PRO A 201 -13.97 13.31 -17.82
CA PRO A 201 -14.57 14.05 -18.93
C PRO A 201 -15.79 13.32 -19.50
N GLU A 202 -16.80 14.07 -19.93
CA GLU A 202 -18.08 13.51 -20.39
C GLU A 202 -17.93 12.52 -21.55
N PHE A 203 -16.96 12.73 -22.44
CA PHE A 203 -16.64 11.80 -23.54
C PHE A 203 -16.07 10.45 -23.08
N LEU A 204 -15.65 10.33 -21.82
CA LEU A 204 -15.16 9.09 -21.21
C LEU A 204 -16.19 8.40 -20.32
N ALA A 205 -17.34 9.06 -20.04
CA ALA A 205 -18.39 8.49 -19.21
C ALA A 205 -19.00 7.23 -19.83
N GLU A 206 -19.08 7.16 -21.16
CA GLU A 206 -19.55 5.95 -21.89
C GLU A 206 -18.69 4.71 -21.57
N TYR A 207 -17.40 4.90 -21.31
CA TYR A 207 -16.48 3.83 -20.91
C TYR A 207 -16.45 3.55 -19.40
N ASN A 208 -17.27 4.26 -18.63
CA ASN A 208 -17.42 4.14 -17.19
C ASN A 208 -18.90 3.93 -16.80
N HIS A 209 -19.60 3.07 -17.56
CA HIS A 209 -21.01 2.74 -17.33
C HIS A 209 -21.96 3.95 -17.31
N GLY A 210 -21.61 5.03 -18.01
CA GLY A 210 -22.39 6.27 -18.06
C GLY A 210 -22.14 7.22 -16.89
N ASP A 211 -21.27 6.86 -15.94
CA ASP A 211 -20.99 7.67 -14.77
C ASP A 211 -19.81 8.63 -15.03
N THR A 212 -20.02 9.93 -14.75
CA THR A 212 -19.03 10.99 -14.98
C THR A 212 -18.00 11.11 -13.86
N THR A 213 -18.14 10.30 -12.81
CA THR A 213 -17.25 10.30 -11.66
C THR A 213 -16.85 8.88 -11.29
N ILE A 214 -15.55 8.68 -11.07
CA ILE A 214 -15.04 7.50 -10.40
C ILE A 214 -15.13 7.73 -8.90
N LYS A 215 -15.98 6.94 -8.25
CA LYS A 215 -16.15 6.96 -6.79
C LYS A 215 -14.91 6.41 -6.12
N SER A 216 -14.63 6.91 -4.92
CA SER A 216 -13.59 6.35 -4.07
C SER A 216 -14.07 5.06 -3.41
N LEU A 217 -13.14 4.20 -2.99
CA LEU A 217 -13.48 3.00 -2.20
C LEU A 217 -14.29 3.36 -0.95
N TYR A 218 -14.01 4.52 -0.36
CA TYR A 218 -14.79 5.06 0.76
C TYR A 218 -16.23 5.39 0.35
N ALA A 219 -16.43 6.07 -0.79
CA ALA A 219 -17.75 6.43 -1.28
C ALA A 219 -18.57 5.22 -1.74
N GLU A 220 -17.90 4.15 -2.18
CA GLU A 220 -18.54 2.87 -2.53
C GLU A 220 -18.90 2.03 -1.30
N GLY A 221 -18.46 2.42 -0.09
CA GLY A 221 -18.76 1.69 1.14
C GLY A 221 -17.90 0.44 1.33
N TYR A 222 -16.82 0.28 0.56
CA TYR A 222 -15.84 -0.78 0.77
C TYR A 222 -14.95 -0.42 1.97
N LEU A 223 -15.46 -0.64 3.19
CA LEU A 223 -14.83 -0.18 4.44
C LEU A 223 -14.60 -1.32 5.41
N ILE A 224 -13.55 -1.20 6.24
CA ILE A 224 -13.23 -2.18 7.31
C ILE A 224 -14.39 -2.31 8.30
N ASN A 225 -15.08 -1.21 8.60
CA ASN A 225 -16.18 -1.14 9.56
C ASN A 225 -17.56 -1.29 8.92
N ALA A 226 -17.67 -1.58 7.63
CA ALA A 226 -18.96 -1.79 6.99
C ALA A 226 -19.67 -3.02 7.59
N ASP A 227 -20.89 -2.83 8.09
CA ASP A 227 -21.73 -3.90 8.63
C ASP A 227 -22.34 -4.75 7.51
N SER A 228 -22.61 -4.11 6.38
CA SER A 228 -23.09 -4.71 5.14
C SER A 228 -22.62 -3.88 3.95
N TYR A 229 -22.42 -4.54 2.82
CA TYR A 229 -21.98 -3.94 1.58
C TYR A 229 -22.85 -4.45 0.43
N GLN A 230 -23.27 -3.55 -0.45
CA GLN A 230 -24.09 -3.87 -1.60
C GLN A 230 -23.31 -3.54 -2.87
N HIS A 231 -23.07 -4.55 -3.71
CA HIS A 231 -22.59 -4.35 -5.05
C HIS A 231 -23.78 -4.29 -6.01
N HIS A 232 -23.76 -3.41 -7.01
CA HIS A 232 -24.83 -3.30 -8.01
C HIS A 232 -25.10 -4.62 -8.76
N TYR A 233 -24.07 -5.45 -8.91
CA TYR A 233 -24.16 -6.78 -9.53
C TYR A 233 -25.01 -7.78 -8.73
N TYR A 234 -25.21 -7.55 -7.43
CA TYR A 234 -26.01 -8.43 -6.55
C TYR A 234 -27.44 -7.94 -6.32
N ASP A 235 -27.96 -7.22 -7.30
CA ASP A 235 -29.32 -6.69 -7.32
C ASP A 235 -30.01 -7.13 -8.61
N THR A 236 -31.02 -7.99 -8.46
CA THR A 236 -31.77 -8.52 -9.61
C THR A 236 -32.54 -7.43 -10.36
N ALA A 237 -32.95 -6.35 -9.69
CA ALA A 237 -33.64 -5.23 -10.32
C ALA A 237 -32.66 -4.34 -11.11
N TYR A 238 -31.46 -4.11 -10.56
CA TYR A 238 -30.40 -3.37 -11.26
C TYR A 238 -30.01 -4.07 -12.57
N LEU A 239 -29.80 -5.38 -12.51
CA LEU A 239 -29.47 -6.21 -13.68
C LEU A 239 -30.54 -6.07 -14.78
N ALA A 240 -31.82 -6.21 -14.41
CA ALA A 240 -32.94 -6.07 -15.34
C ALA A 240 -33.02 -4.67 -16.00
N ASP A 241 -32.78 -3.60 -15.22
CA ASP A 241 -32.82 -2.22 -15.71
C ASP A 241 -31.66 -1.89 -16.66
N HIS A 242 -30.49 -2.50 -16.45
CA HIS A 242 -29.28 -2.25 -17.25
C HIS A 242 -29.08 -3.24 -18.41
N GLY A 243 -30.10 -4.06 -18.71
CA GLY A 243 -30.08 -5.00 -19.84
C GLY A 243 -29.13 -6.18 -19.66
N HIS A 244 -28.63 -6.40 -18.45
CA HIS A 244 -27.84 -7.57 -18.07
C HIS A 244 -28.76 -8.60 -17.43
N GLY A 245 -28.94 -9.76 -18.07
CA GLY A 245 -29.76 -10.83 -17.49
C GLY A 245 -28.96 -11.66 -16.49
N LEU A 246 -29.63 -12.17 -15.46
CA LEU A 246 -29.10 -13.32 -14.72
C LEU A 246 -28.94 -14.48 -15.71
N SER A 247 -27.83 -15.21 -15.63
CA SER A 247 -27.63 -16.35 -16.53
C SER A 247 -28.72 -17.41 -16.26
N HIS A 248 -29.35 -17.90 -17.33
CA HIS A 248 -30.54 -18.78 -17.23
C HIS A 248 -30.22 -20.17 -16.67
N ASP A 249 -28.95 -20.51 -16.54
CA ASP A 249 -28.44 -21.74 -15.92
C ASP A 249 -28.19 -21.62 -14.41
N THR A 250 -28.31 -20.42 -13.84
CA THR A 250 -28.14 -20.21 -12.39
C THR A 250 -29.32 -20.75 -11.58
N GLU A 251 -29.04 -21.20 -10.35
CA GLU A 251 -30.08 -21.70 -9.46
C GLU A 251 -31.08 -20.60 -9.09
N LEU A 252 -30.60 -19.38 -8.85
CA LEU A 252 -31.43 -18.21 -8.58
C LEU A 252 -32.42 -17.94 -9.73
N TYR A 253 -31.99 -18.05 -10.99
CA TYR A 253 -32.89 -17.90 -12.13
C TYR A 253 -33.98 -18.98 -12.12
N ALA A 254 -33.60 -20.24 -11.90
CA ALA A 254 -34.56 -21.35 -11.83
C ALA A 254 -35.55 -21.20 -10.66
N MET A 255 -35.10 -20.70 -9.50
CA MET A 255 -35.97 -20.40 -8.36
C MET A 255 -36.92 -19.24 -8.63
N MET A 256 -36.46 -18.22 -9.38
CA MET A 256 -37.31 -17.10 -9.82
C MET A 256 -38.37 -17.56 -10.82
N GLU A 257 -38.02 -18.41 -11.78
CA GLU A 257 -38.97 -18.98 -12.74
C GLU A 257 -39.98 -19.92 -12.06
N ALA A 258 -39.53 -20.70 -11.08
CA ALA A 258 -40.41 -21.55 -10.27
C ALA A 258 -41.28 -20.77 -9.27
N GLY A 259 -41.06 -19.45 -9.12
CA GLY A 259 -41.76 -18.59 -8.16
C GLY A 259 -41.43 -18.90 -6.70
N THR A 260 -40.36 -19.65 -6.43
CA THR A 260 -39.90 -19.97 -5.06
C THR A 260 -38.98 -18.90 -4.49
N HIS A 261 -38.43 -18.01 -5.33
CA HIS A 261 -37.65 -16.85 -4.93
C HIS A 261 -38.09 -15.63 -5.74
N SER A 262 -38.36 -14.49 -5.12
CA SER A 262 -38.87 -13.29 -5.82
C SER A 262 -37.81 -12.46 -6.53
N GLY A 263 -36.53 -12.83 -6.37
CA GLY A 263 -35.42 -11.90 -6.60
C GLY A 263 -35.34 -10.88 -5.46
N GLY A 264 -34.38 -9.96 -5.55
CA GLY A 264 -34.14 -8.91 -4.56
C GLY A 264 -32.69 -8.46 -4.52
N GLN A 265 -32.30 -7.89 -3.38
CA GLN A 265 -30.95 -7.38 -3.13
C GLN A 265 -30.19 -8.25 -2.12
N MET A 266 -29.01 -8.75 -2.52
CA MET A 266 -28.11 -9.45 -1.61
C MET A 266 -27.13 -8.47 -0.96
N MET A 267 -27.02 -8.55 0.36
CA MET A 267 -26.05 -7.80 1.14
C MET A 267 -24.85 -8.69 1.51
N ALA A 268 -23.64 -8.27 1.14
CA ALA A 268 -22.41 -8.98 1.44
C ALA A 268 -21.74 -8.45 2.72
N ASN A 269 -21.23 -9.36 3.56
CA ASN A 269 -20.35 -9.00 4.67
C ASN A 269 -18.88 -9.05 4.20
N ILE A 270 -18.36 -7.90 3.80
CA ILE A 270 -17.01 -7.75 3.24
C ILE A 270 -15.91 -7.44 4.27
N ARG A 271 -16.21 -7.49 5.58
CA ARG A 271 -15.25 -7.04 6.60
C ARG A 271 -13.89 -7.71 6.48
N VAL A 272 -13.86 -9.01 6.18
CA VAL A 272 -12.62 -9.79 6.04
C VAL A 272 -11.84 -9.38 4.78
N SER A 273 -12.52 -9.23 3.64
CA SER A 273 -11.86 -8.82 2.40
C SER A 273 -11.36 -7.38 2.48
N ALA A 274 -12.18 -6.45 2.98
CA ALA A 274 -11.78 -5.07 3.21
C ALA A 274 -10.62 -4.96 4.22
N SER A 275 -10.68 -5.69 5.35
CA SER A 275 -9.59 -5.69 6.33
C SER A 275 -8.28 -6.20 5.75
N THR A 276 -8.30 -7.33 5.04
CA THR A 276 -7.08 -7.88 4.43
C THR A 276 -6.54 -6.97 3.33
N PHE A 277 -7.39 -6.32 2.55
CA PHE A 277 -7.00 -5.30 1.57
C PHE A 277 -6.32 -4.10 2.23
N TYR A 278 -7.00 -3.39 3.13
CA TYR A 278 -6.50 -2.15 3.73
C TYR A 278 -5.31 -2.37 4.66
N VAL A 279 -5.26 -3.49 5.40
CA VAL A 279 -4.09 -3.79 6.24
C VAL A 279 -2.87 -4.07 5.35
N THR A 280 -3.02 -4.83 4.27
CA THR A 280 -1.89 -5.17 3.37
C THR A 280 -1.40 -3.95 2.60
N THR A 281 -2.31 -3.26 1.93
CA THR A 281 -2.00 -2.07 1.13
C THR A 281 -1.60 -0.87 1.99
N GLY A 282 -2.20 -0.72 3.18
CA GLY A 282 -1.83 0.31 4.16
C GLY A 282 -0.46 0.08 4.77
N THR A 283 -0.12 -1.18 5.10
CA THR A 283 1.24 -1.53 5.55
C THR A 283 2.26 -1.19 4.47
N HIS A 284 1.98 -1.53 3.20
CA HIS A 284 2.82 -1.11 2.07
C HIS A 284 2.92 0.42 1.96
N GLY A 285 1.82 1.15 2.08
CA GLY A 285 1.80 2.61 2.07
C GLY A 285 2.67 3.24 3.17
N VAL A 286 2.65 2.69 4.39
CA VAL A 286 3.53 3.11 5.49
C VAL A 286 5.01 2.89 5.15
N HIS A 287 5.34 1.78 4.49
CA HIS A 287 6.70 1.54 4.00
C HIS A 287 7.10 2.56 2.93
N VAL A 288 6.24 2.82 1.95
CA VAL A 288 6.49 3.85 0.93
C VAL A 288 6.72 5.22 1.59
N LEU A 289 5.90 5.59 2.57
CA LEU A 289 6.05 6.84 3.33
C LEU A 289 7.39 6.91 4.07
N GLY A 290 7.78 5.85 4.78
CA GLY A 290 9.09 5.75 5.43
C GLY A 290 10.24 5.87 4.43
N GLY A 291 10.10 5.26 3.25
CA GLY A 291 11.04 5.40 2.16
C GLY A 291 11.09 6.80 1.57
N ILE A 292 9.96 7.51 1.44
CA ILE A 292 9.93 8.92 1.01
C ILE A 292 10.71 9.80 2.00
N ILE A 293 10.54 9.58 3.31
CA ILE A 293 11.31 10.30 4.34
C ILE A 293 12.81 10.04 4.17
N GLY A 294 13.21 8.77 3.97
CA GLY A 294 14.59 8.40 3.67
C GLY A 294 15.12 9.04 2.38
N LEU A 295 14.33 9.04 1.30
CA LEU A 295 14.68 9.66 0.02
C LEU A 295 14.84 11.18 0.13
N MET A 296 13.96 11.86 0.87
CA MET A 296 14.10 13.30 1.12
C MET A 296 15.41 13.60 1.85
N TYR A 297 15.73 12.83 2.89
CA TYR A 297 17.00 12.93 3.61
C TYR A 297 18.21 12.71 2.68
N MET A 298 18.20 11.64 1.89
CA MET A 298 19.29 11.32 0.98
C MET A 298 19.43 12.35 -0.15
N THR A 299 18.32 12.85 -0.68
CA THR A 299 18.32 13.92 -1.69
C THR A 299 18.93 15.20 -1.12
N PHE A 300 18.63 15.53 0.14
CA PHE A 300 19.23 16.65 0.84
C PHE A 300 20.74 16.46 1.12
N LYS A 301 21.15 15.25 1.51
CA LYS A 301 22.57 14.90 1.67
C LYS A 301 23.30 14.97 0.32
N ALA A 302 22.66 14.52 -0.77
CA ALA A 302 23.18 14.62 -2.13
C ALA A 302 23.35 16.07 -2.56
N SER A 303 22.39 16.96 -2.28
CA SER A 303 22.46 18.37 -2.72
C SER A 303 23.58 19.14 -2.03
N ARG A 304 24.06 18.67 -0.86
CA ARG A 304 25.23 19.20 -0.16
C ARG A 304 26.55 18.55 -0.59
N GLY A 305 26.53 17.62 -1.54
CA GLY A 305 27.72 16.93 -2.03
C GLY A 305 28.27 15.85 -1.09
N GLY A 306 27.41 15.30 -0.22
CA GLY A 306 27.79 14.31 0.80
C GLY A 306 28.08 12.89 0.27
N TYR A 307 27.99 12.65 -1.04
CA TYR A 307 28.24 11.35 -1.65
C TYR A 307 29.53 11.33 -2.47
N THR A 308 30.46 10.49 -2.03
CA THR A 308 31.69 10.11 -2.74
C THR A 308 31.64 8.62 -3.08
N PRO A 309 32.54 8.10 -3.93
CA PRO A 309 32.58 6.67 -4.26
C PRO A 309 32.74 5.78 -3.02
N GLU A 310 33.40 6.28 -1.98
CA GLU A 310 33.65 5.59 -0.72
C GLU A 310 32.40 5.60 0.19
N ASN A 311 31.58 6.66 0.15
CA ASN A 311 30.37 6.81 0.98
C ASN A 311 29.07 6.44 0.24
N ALA A 312 29.16 6.03 -1.04
CA ALA A 312 28.00 5.68 -1.87
C ALA A 312 27.26 4.43 -1.40
N VAL A 313 27.83 3.68 -0.45
CA VAL A 313 27.27 2.44 0.09
C VAL A 313 25.91 2.66 0.77
N SER A 314 25.69 3.84 1.35
CA SER A 314 24.39 4.23 1.91
C SER A 314 23.27 4.26 0.86
N ILE A 315 23.58 4.64 -0.40
CA ILE A 315 22.62 4.59 -1.52
C ILE A 315 22.34 3.15 -1.92
N GLU A 316 23.33 2.26 -1.86
CA GLU A 316 23.14 0.82 -2.12
C GLU A 316 22.17 0.20 -1.12
N TYR A 317 22.40 0.46 0.18
CA TYR A 317 21.56 -0.08 1.26
C TYR A 317 20.12 0.41 1.17
N PHE A 318 19.93 1.72 0.94
CA PHE A 318 18.60 2.26 0.73
C PHE A 318 17.96 1.72 -0.57
N GLY A 319 18.76 1.54 -1.63
CA GLY A 319 18.29 0.96 -2.88
C GLY A 319 17.74 -0.46 -2.71
N LEU A 320 18.37 -1.29 -1.86
CA LEU A 320 17.83 -2.62 -1.53
C LEU A 320 16.44 -2.52 -0.88
N TYR A 321 16.24 -1.57 0.04
CA TYR A 321 14.95 -1.32 0.65
C TYR A 321 13.91 -0.81 -0.36
N TRP A 322 14.29 0.14 -1.21
CA TRP A 322 13.39 0.70 -2.21
C TRP A 322 12.93 -0.36 -3.22
N HIS A 323 13.85 -1.22 -3.68
CA HIS A 323 13.53 -2.36 -4.55
C HIS A 323 12.64 -3.39 -3.86
N PHE A 324 12.80 -3.61 -2.54
CA PHE A 324 11.90 -4.46 -1.79
C PHE A 324 10.46 -3.89 -1.78
N VAL A 325 10.30 -2.59 -1.50
CA VAL A 325 8.99 -1.93 -1.50
C VAL A 325 8.33 -1.99 -2.88
N ASP A 326 9.11 -1.84 -3.95
CA ASP A 326 8.66 -1.99 -5.34
C ASP A 326 8.21 -3.44 -5.63
N LEU A 327 9.03 -4.44 -5.28
CA LEU A 327 8.70 -5.86 -5.45
C LEU A 327 7.38 -6.23 -4.73
N VAL A 328 7.20 -5.75 -3.50
CA VAL A 328 5.95 -5.98 -2.76
C VAL A 328 4.76 -5.41 -3.52
N TRP A 329 4.86 -4.21 -4.09
CA TRP A 329 3.78 -3.62 -4.88
C TRP A 329 3.45 -4.45 -6.13
N VAL A 330 4.47 -4.91 -6.84
CA VAL A 330 4.31 -5.79 -8.02
C VAL A 330 3.57 -7.08 -7.69
N ILE A 331 3.59 -7.54 -6.43
CA ILE A 331 2.80 -8.68 -5.94
C ILE A 331 1.41 -8.25 -5.44
N VAL A 332 1.31 -7.14 -4.71
CA VAL A 332 0.03 -6.60 -4.21
C VAL A 332 -0.92 -6.29 -5.36
N PHE A 333 -0.43 -5.67 -6.43
CA PHE A 333 -1.24 -5.27 -7.57
C PHE A 333 -2.02 -6.45 -8.19
N PRO A 334 -1.39 -7.53 -8.67
CA PRO A 334 -2.14 -8.66 -9.23
C PRO A 334 -3.00 -9.40 -8.20
N PHE A 335 -2.62 -9.45 -6.93
CA PHE A 335 -3.40 -10.20 -5.93
C PHE A 335 -4.69 -9.50 -5.50
N PHE A 336 -4.67 -8.17 -5.45
CA PHE A 336 -5.76 -7.37 -4.90
C PHE A 336 -6.48 -6.50 -5.94
N TYR A 337 -5.82 -6.14 -7.05
CA TYR A 337 -6.38 -5.24 -8.08
C TYR A 337 -6.73 -5.97 -9.37
N LEU A 338 -6.18 -7.16 -9.61
CA LEU A 338 -6.59 -8.00 -10.74
C LEU A 338 -7.48 -9.12 -10.23
N TYR A 339 -8.52 -9.41 -11.01
CA TYR A 339 -9.50 -10.47 -10.76
C TYR A 339 -8.94 -11.84 -11.13
#